data_AF-A0A852TN23-F1
#
_entry.id   AF-A0A852TN23-F1
#
_cell.length_a   1.000
_cell.length_b   1.000
_cell.length_c   1.000
_cell.angle_alpha   90.00
_cell.angle_beta   90.00
_cell.angle_gamma   90.00
#
_symmetry.space_group_name_H-M   'P 1'
#
loop_
_entity.id
_entity.type
_entity.pdbx_description
1 polymer ?
#
loop_
_entity_poly.entity_id
_entity_poly.type
_entity_poly.pdbx_seq_one_letter_code
_entity_poly.pdbx_strand_id
1 'polypeptide(L)' 'MFVVSTLTAASMGFYGLALGTSFRRDLGTVYNRFLLEIQLLAEDGANIMIENGWLESPPKVGEK' A
#
# COMPACT_ATOMS: atom_id res chain seq x y z
N MET A 1 -1.55 -2.11 -14.09
CA MET A 1 -1.71 -1.76 -12.65
C MET A 1 -1.10 -0.42 -12.23
N PHE A 2 -0.34 0.30 -13.07
CA PHE A 2 0.36 1.53 -12.67
C PHE A 2 -0.49 2.57 -11.91
N VAL A 3 -1.60 3.05 -12.48
CA VAL A 3 -2.45 4.08 -11.85
C VAL A 3 -3.08 3.58 -10.54
N VAL A 4 -3.50 2.31 -10.49
CA VAL A 4 -4.11 1.72 -9.29
C VAL A 4 -3.08 1.62 -8.18
N SER A 5 -1.87 1.12 -8.47
CA SER A 5 -0.80 0.99 -7.47
C SER A 5 -0.33 2.34 -6.95
N THR A 6 -0.21 3.36 -7.80
CA THR A 6 0.19 4.72 -7.36
C THR A 6 -0.88 5.36 -6.49
N LEU A 7 -2.16 5.22 -6.84
CA LEU A 7 -3.26 5.75 -6.05
C LEU A 7 -3.40 5.03 -4.70
N THR A 8 -3.23 3.70 -4.69
CA THR A 8 -3.24 2.88 -3.47
C THR A 8 -2.13 3.31 -2.51
N ALA A 9 -0.89 3.49 -3.01
CA ALA A 9 0.23 3.97 -2.22
C ALA A 9 -0.01 5.41 -1.69
N ALA A 10 -0.58 6.29 -2.50
CA ALA A 10 -0.94 7.64 -2.07
C ALA A 10 -2.01 7.61 -0.95
N SER A 11 -3.06 6.80 -1.11
CA SER A 11 -4.11 6.62 -0.09
C SER A 11 -3.54 6.11 1.23
N MET A 12 -2.65 5.12 1.21
CA MET A 12 -1.96 4.65 2.42
C MET A 12 -1.19 5.77 3.11
N GLY A 13 -0.45 6.60 2.35
CA GLY A 13 0.27 7.75 2.89
C GLY A 13 -0.66 8.76 3.57
N PHE A 14 -1.79 9.08 2.94
CA PHE A 14 -2.77 10.01 3.52
C PHE A 14 -3.40 9.46 4.80
N TYR A 15 -3.78 8.19 4.85
CA TYR A 15 -4.33 7.59 6.07
C TYR A 15 -3.29 7.44 7.18
N GLY A 16 -2.03 7.16 6.84
CA GLY A 16 -0.93 7.16 7.80
C GLY A 16 -0.69 8.53 8.42
N LEU A 17 -0.73 9.60 7.60
CA LEU A 17 -0.65 10.98 8.07
C LEU A 17 -1.86 11.35 8.95
N ALA A 18 -3.07 11.00 8.52
CA ALA A 18 -4.30 11.24 9.28
C ALA A 18 -4.27 10.55 10.64
N LEU A 19 -3.77 9.31 10.70
CA LEU A 19 -3.56 8.57 11.94
C LEU A 19 -2.54 9.25 12.87
N GLY A 20 -1.41 9.71 12.33
CA GLY A 20 -0.36 10.38 13.13
C GLY A 20 -0.74 11.77 13.63
N THR A 21 -1.66 12.46 12.95
CA THR A 21 -2.13 13.81 13.32
C THR A 21 -3.41 13.81 14.13
N SER A 22 -4.17 12.71 14.14
CA SER A 22 -5.43 12.59 14.88
C SER A 22 -5.23 11.99 16.27
N PHE A 23 -5.34 12.81 17.31
CA PHE A 23 -5.31 12.34 18.71
C PHE A 23 -6.62 11.69 19.18
N ARG A 24 -7.63 11.64 18.32
CA ARG A 24 -8.94 11.03 18.57
C ARG A 24 -8.86 9.51 18.40
N ARG A 25 -9.03 8.77 19.50
CA ARG A 25 -8.88 7.29 19.54
C ARG A 25 -9.89 6.54 18.65
N ASP A 26 -11.12 7.03 18.56
CA ASP A 26 -12.15 6.49 17.70
C ASP A 26 -11.75 6.57 16.22
N LEU A 27 -11.28 7.75 15.79
CA LEU A 27 -10.76 7.96 14.43
C LEU A 27 -9.50 7.14 14.16
N GLY A 28 -8.58 7.08 15.12
CA GLY A 28 -7.37 6.27 14.98
C GLY A 28 -7.66 4.79 14.72
N THR A 29 -8.70 4.24 15.35
CA THR A 29 -9.12 2.85 15.12
C THR A 29 -9.67 2.67 13.69
N VAL A 30 -10.45 3.63 13.21
CA VAL A 30 -11.00 3.62 11.84
C VAL A 30 -9.89 3.74 10.79
N TYR A 31 -8.93 4.66 10.98
CA TYR A 31 -7.80 4.81 10.04
C TYR A 31 -6.91 3.56 10.00
N ASN A 32 -6.67 2.92 11.14
CA ASN A 32 -5.95 1.64 11.17
C ASN A 32 -6.70 0.55 10.40
N ARG A 33 -8.01 0.45 10.58
CA ARG A 33 -8.83 -0.50 9.81
C ARG A 33 -8.72 -0.26 8.31
N PHE A 34 -8.86 0.98 7.86
CA PHE A 34 -8.72 1.31 6.44
C PHE A 34 -7.31 1.06 5.90
N LEU A 35 -6.27 1.35 6.69
CA LEU A 35 -4.90 1.01 6.32
C LEU A 35 -4.75 -0.49 6.06
N LEU A 36 -5.30 -1.34 6.92
CA LEU A 36 -5.27 -2.79 6.72
C LEU A 36 -6.00 -3.23 5.45
N GLU A 37 -7.19 -2.69 5.20
CA GLU A 37 -7.97 -3.00 3.99
C GLU A 37 -7.22 -2.60 2.71
N ILE A 38 -6.53 -1.45 2.72
CA ILE A 38 -5.74 -0.98 1.57
C ILE A 38 -4.48 -1.83 1.38
N GLN A 39 -3.87 -2.33 2.45
CA GLN A 39 -2.72 -3.22 2.35
C GLN A 39 -3.09 -4.56 1.70
N LEU A 40 -4.26 -5.12 2.02
CA LEU A 40 -4.76 -6.32 1.35
C LEU A 40 -4.98 -6.07 -0.14
N LEU A 41 -5.55 -4.91 -0.51
CA LEU A 41 -5.70 -4.52 -1.92
C LEU A 41 -4.34 -4.37 -2.61
N ALA A 42 -3.34 -3.82 -1.91
CA ALA A 42 -1.98 -3.68 -2.45
C ALA A 42 -1.32 -5.04 -2.68
N GLU A 43 -1.52 -5.99 -1.78
CA GLU A 43 -1.05 -7.38 -1.91
C GLU A 43 -1.69 -8.07 -3.11
N ASP A 44 -3.01 -8.00 -3.26
CA ASP A 44 -3.73 -8.56 -4.41
C ASP A 44 -3.23 -7.94 -5.72
N GLY A 45 -3.05 -6.62 -5.74
CA GLY A 45 -2.48 -5.91 -6.87
C GLY A 45 -1.06 -6.36 -7.20
N ALA A 46 -0.22 -6.59 -6.18
CA ALA A 46 1.14 -7.10 -6.34
C ALA A 46 1.15 -8.52 -6.91
N ASN A 47 0.29 -9.41 -6.41
CA ASN A 47 0.15 -10.78 -6.91
C ASN A 47 -0.23 -10.78 -8.40
N ILE A 48 -1.21 -9.96 -8.80
CA ILE A 48 -1.59 -9.82 -10.22
C ILE A 48 -0.41 -9.33 -11.08
N MET A 49 0.35 -8.35 -10.58
CA MET A 49 1.53 -7.85 -11.31
C MET A 49 2.63 -8.91 -11.42
N ILE A 50 2.81 -9.77 -10.41
CA ILE A 50 3.77 -10.88 -10.45
C ILE A 50 3.33 -11.95 -11.45
N GLU A 51 2.06 -12.37 -11.40
CA GLU A 51 1.49 -13.38 -12.31
C GLU A 51 1.63 -12.99 -13.79
N ASN A 52 1.51 -11.68 -14.08
CA ASN A 52 1.63 -11.15 -15.43
C ASN A 52 3.06 -10.68 -15.79
N GLY A 53 4.04 -10.80 -14.88
CA GLY A 53 5.40 -10.33 -15.10
C GLY A 53 5.55 -8.80 -15.24
N TRP A 54 4.60 -8.04 -14.70
CA TRP A 54 4.60 -6.56 -14.71
C TRP A 54 5.34 -5.94 -13.53
N LEU A 55 5.55 -6.71 -12.45
CA LEU A 55 6.32 -6.25 -11.30
C LEU A 55 7.80 -6.55 -11.55
N GLU A 56 8.62 -5.52 -11.67
CA GLU A 56 10.07 -5.68 -11.76
C GLU A 56 10.60 -6.34 -10.48
N SER A 57 11.49 -7.33 -10.64
CA SER A 57 12.24 -7.85 -9.50
C SER A 57 13.12 -6.72 -8.96
N PRO A 58 13.18 -6.49 -7.64
CA PRO A 58 14.15 -5.57 -7.09
C PRO A 58 15.57 -5.97 -7.53
N PRO A 59 16.46 -4.99 -7.79
CA PRO A 59 17.83 -5.29 -8.17
C PRO A 59 18.48 -6.15 -7.09
N LYS A 60 18.82 -7.39 -7.44
CA LYS A 60 19.54 -8.29 -6.54
C LYS A 60 20.97 -7.77 -6.44
N VAL A 61 21.38 -7.34 -5.26
CA VAL A 61 22.78 -7.02 -4.98
C VAL A 61 23.60 -8.30 -5.16
N GLY A 62 24.28 -8.41 -6.30
CA GLY A 62 25.20 -9.52 -6.58
C GLY A 62 25.08 -10.18 -7.96
N GLU A 63 24.03 -9.90 -8.76
CA GLU A 63 24.01 -10.35 -10.16
C GLU A 63 24.77 -9.31 -11.01
N LYS A 64 26.01 -9.68 -11.36
CA LYS A 64 26.87 -8.96 -12.33
C LYS A 64 26.36 -9.11 -13.75
#